data_AF-A0A645J9M5-F1
#
_entry.id   AF-A0A645J9M5-F1
#
_cell.length_a   1.000
_cell.length_b   1.000
_cell.length_c   1.000
_cell.angle_alpha   90.00
_cell.angle_beta   90.00
_cell.angle_gamma   90.00
#
_symmetry.space_group_name_H-M   'P 1'
#
loop_
_entity.id
_entity.type
_entity.pdbx_description
1 polymer ?
#
loop_
_entity_poly.entity_id
_entity_poly.type
_entity_poly.pdbx_seq_one_letter_code
_entity_poly.pdbx_strand_id
1 'polypeptide(L)' 'MQNTPGATGLGSDMPLGLGMLLMGDQLAFDRFGAMSTDEKDKVLKYVEGGADGEDAKKRIEHTVQSLHDGIPGFYLQ' A
#
# COMPACT_ATOMS: atom_id res chain seq x y z
N MET A 1 26.10 12.60 -15.42
CA MET A 1 25.05 12.71 -14.37
C MET A 1 24.24 11.43 -14.47
N GLN A 2 24.49 10.48 -13.57
CA GLN A 2 23.78 9.20 -13.59
C GLN A 2 22.35 9.49 -13.13
N ASN A 3 21.39 9.29 -14.03
CA ASN A 3 19.98 9.20 -13.67
C ASN A 3 19.82 7.94 -12.83
N THR A 4 19.91 8.09 -11.51
CA THR A 4 19.37 7.10 -10.58
C THR A 4 17.88 6.97 -10.95
N PRO A 5 17.37 5.76 -11.25
CA PRO A 5 15.94 5.58 -11.31
C PRO A 5 15.43 6.04 -9.95
N GLY A 6 14.44 6.93 -9.96
CA GLY A 6 13.72 7.27 -8.73
C GLY A 6 13.33 5.98 -8.01
N ALA A 7 13.10 6.09 -6.71
CA ALA A 7 12.36 5.07 -5.98
C ALA A 7 10.98 4.90 -6.66
N THR A 8 10.94 4.10 -7.73
CA THR A 8 9.74 3.83 -8.52
C THR A 8 9.25 2.49 -8.05
N GLY A 9 8.22 2.52 -7.22
CA GLY A 9 7.47 1.32 -6.83
C GLY A 9 6.50 1.62 -5.70
N LEU A 10 6.95 2.44 -4.76
CA LEU A 10 6.18 2.85 -3.58
C LEU A 10 6.30 4.37 -3.56
N GLY A 11 5.29 5.09 -4.05
CA GLY A 11 5.34 6.55 -4.14
C GLY A 11 5.77 7.19 -2.82
N SER A 12 6.39 8.37 -2.86
CA SER A 12 6.81 9.10 -1.65
C SER A 12 5.68 9.36 -0.62
N ASP A 13 4.44 9.11 -1.02
CA ASP A 13 3.21 9.14 -0.25
C ASP A 13 2.90 7.84 0.50
N MET A 14 3.71 6.78 0.32
CA MET A 14 3.46 5.50 0.95
C MET A 14 3.77 5.56 2.46
N PRO A 15 2.80 5.22 3.33
CA PRO A 15 3.03 5.09 4.75
C PRO A 15 4.17 4.09 5.01
N LEU A 16 5.16 4.49 5.82
CA LEU A 16 6.34 3.64 6.11
C LEU A 16 5.95 2.23 6.59
N GLY A 17 4.91 2.13 7.43
CA GLY A 17 4.40 0.83 7.90
C GLY A 17 3.82 -0.03 6.77
N LEU A 18 3.20 0.57 5.76
CA LEU A 18 2.67 -0.14 4.59
C LEU A 18 3.80 -0.65 3.70
N GLY A 19 4.79 0.20 3.43
CA GLY A 19 5.96 -0.20 2.65
C GLY A 19 6.72 -1.36 3.29
N MET A 20 6.91 -1.33 4.61
CA MET A 20 7.57 -2.41 5.35
C MET A 20 6.79 -3.73 5.27
N LEU A 21 5.47 -3.70 5.46
CA LEU A 21 4.65 -4.90 5.42
C LEU A 21 4.52 -5.47 4.00
N LEU A 22 4.41 -4.62 2.98
CA LEU A 22 4.45 -5.06 1.58
C LEU A 22 5.80 -5.69 1.23
N MET A 23 6.92 -5.12 1.66
CA MET A 23 8.24 -5.73 1.42
C MET A 23 8.39 -7.11 2.10
N GLY A 24 7.71 -7.32 3.22
CA GLY A 24 7.65 -8.62 3.90
C GLY A 24 6.74 -9.64 3.21
N ASP A 25 5.82 -9.19 2.36
CA ASP A 25 4.82 -10.03 1.70
C ASP A 25 4.90 -9.87 0.18
N GLN A 26 5.64 -10.78 -0.44
CA GLN A 26 5.95 -10.74 -1.87
C GLN A 26 4.68 -10.84 -2.75
N LEU A 27 3.64 -11.52 -2.28
CA LEU A 27 2.35 -11.66 -2.96
C LEU A 27 1.57 -10.34 -2.92
N ALA A 28 1.48 -9.73 -1.73
CA ALA A 28 0.84 -8.42 -1.57
C ALA A 28 1.60 -7.34 -2.36
N PHE A 29 2.94 -7.40 -2.39
CA PHE A 29 3.77 -6.49 -3.16
C PHE A 29 3.55 -6.63 -4.67
N ASP A 30 3.54 -7.85 -5.20
CA ASP A 30 3.30 -8.09 -6.63
C ASP A 30 1.91 -7.64 -7.05
N ARG A 31 0.88 -7.97 -6.26
CA ARG A 31 -0.50 -7.49 -6.48
C ARG A 31 -0.60 -5.98 -6.39
N PHE A 32 -0.04 -5.37 -5.35
CA PHE A 32 0.00 -3.92 -5.24
C PHE A 32 0.72 -3.32 -6.44
N GLY A 33 1.83 -3.90 -6.89
CA GLY A 33 2.55 -3.51 -8.10
C GLY A 33 1.69 -3.59 -9.35
N ALA A 34 0.88 -4.64 -9.49
CA ALA A 34 -0.04 -4.88 -10.60
C ALA A 34 -1.28 -3.96 -10.60
N MET A 35 -1.62 -3.34 -9.46
CA MET A 35 -2.72 -2.37 -9.38
C MET A 35 -2.46 -1.10 -10.21
N SER A 36 -3.55 -0.51 -10.71
CA SER A 36 -3.51 0.77 -11.42
C SER A 36 -3.17 1.93 -10.47
N THR A 37 -2.72 3.05 -11.02
CA THR A 37 -2.37 4.24 -10.21
C THR A 37 -3.57 4.73 -9.37
N ASP A 38 -4.79 4.74 -9.94
CA ASP A 38 -6.02 5.07 -9.22
C ASP A 38 -6.33 4.14 -8.05
N GLU A 39 -6.02 2.85 -8.18
CA GLU A 39 -6.26 1.88 -7.12
C GLU A 39 -5.25 2.06 -5.99
N LYS A 40 -3.98 2.27 -6.33
CA LYS A 40 -2.93 2.60 -5.38
C LYS A 40 -3.28 3.87 -4.60
N ASP A 41 -3.78 4.92 -5.27
CA ASP A 41 -4.22 6.17 -4.65
C ASP A 41 -5.37 5.94 -3.65
N LYS A 42 -6.36 5.11 -3.99
CA LYS A 42 -7.44 4.74 -3.07
C LYS A 42 -6.95 3.96 -1.86
N VAL A 43 -6.01 3.03 -2.06
CA VAL A 43 -5.40 2.27 -0.97
C VAL A 43 -4.63 3.18 -0.02
N LEU A 44 -3.85 4.13 -0.56
CA LEU A 44 -3.13 5.13 0.23
C LEU A 44 -4.09 6.00 1.04
N LYS A 45 -5.14 6.54 0.40
CA LYS A 45 -6.19 7.31 1.09
C LYS A 45 -6.91 6.51 2.18
N TYR A 46 -7.18 5.23 1.95
CA TYR A 46 -7.80 4.37 2.95
C TYR A 46 -6.92 4.24 4.20
N VAL A 47 -5.61 4.11 4.01
CA VAL A 47 -4.63 3.99 5.09
C VAL A 47 -4.39 5.33 5.79
N GLU A 48 -4.27 6.43 5.04
CA GLU A 48 -4.10 7.79 5.57
C GLU A 48 -5.35 8.30 6.30
N GLY A 49 -6.53 7.77 5.98
CA GLY A 49 -7.78 8.09 6.67
C GLY A 49 -7.88 7.54 8.11
N GLY A 50 -6.83 6.92 8.64
CA GLY A 50 -6.79 6.48 10.03
C GLY A 50 -6.82 7.68 10.99
N ALA A 51 -7.77 7.69 11.92
CA ALA A 51 -7.93 8.78 12.89
C ALA A 51 -6.78 8.87 13.91
N ASP A 52 -6.15 7.73 14.20
CA ASP A 52 -5.09 7.56 15.19
C ASP A 52 -4.01 6.60 14.68
N GLY A 53 -2.78 6.68 15.23
CA GLY A 53 -1.67 5.83 14.81
C GLY A 53 -1.92 4.32 14.92
N GLU A 54 -2.79 3.91 15.87
CA GLU A 54 -3.21 2.51 16.01
C GLU A 54 -4.25 2.11 14.94
N ASP A 55 -5.12 3.03 14.55
CA ASP A 55 -6.11 2.84 13.48
C ASP A 55 -5.42 2.77 12.11
N ALA A 56 -4.46 3.66 11.88
CA ALA A 56 -3.59 3.63 10.71
C ALA A 56 -2.86 2.28 10.61
N LYS A 57 -2.29 1.78 11.72
CA LYS A 57 -1.65 0.45 11.74
C LYS A 57 -2.62 -0.67 11.35
N LYS A 58 -3.82 -0.71 11.95
CA LYS A 58 -4.84 -1.72 11.61
C LYS A 58 -5.26 -1.66 10.15
N ARG A 59 -5.41 -0.46 9.58
CA ARG A 59 -5.72 -0.25 8.15
C ARG A 59 -4.58 -0.71 7.24
N ILE A 60 -3.32 -0.47 7.63
CA ILE A 60 -2.15 -0.98 6.91
C ILE A 60 -2.15 -2.51 6.91
N GLU A 61 -2.29 -3.13 8.09
CA GLU A 61 -2.29 -4.59 8.21
C GLU A 61 -3.44 -5.20 7.41
N HIS A 62 -4.64 -4.61 7.50
CA HIS A 62 -5.80 -5.02 6.72
C HIS A 62 -5.60 -4.85 5.21
N THR A 63 -4.94 -3.79 4.78
CA THR A 63 -4.60 -3.53 3.37
C THR A 63 -3.68 -4.63 2.83
N VAL A 64 -2.59 -4.91 3.54
CA VAL A 64 -1.60 -5.92 3.11
C VAL A 64 -2.22 -7.31 3.11
N GLN A 65 -3.02 -7.63 4.14
CA GLN A 65 -3.73 -8.90 4.21
C GLN A 65 -4.78 -9.03 3.10
N SER A 66 -5.52 -7.97 2.79
CA SER A 66 -6.48 -7.96 1.68
C SER A 66 -5.79 -8.13 0.33
N LEU A 67 -4.62 -7.52 0.14
CA LEU A 67 -3.79 -7.71 -1.05
C LEU A 67 -3.23 -9.14 -1.11
N HIS A 68 -2.82 -9.72 0.02
CA HIS A 68 -2.36 -11.10 0.11
C HIS A 68 -3.47 -12.11 -0.21
N ASP A 69 -4.70 -11.89 0.28
CA ASP A 69 -5.86 -12.73 -0.07
C ASP A 69 -6.31 -12.48 -1.52
N GLY A 70 -6.08 -11.26 -2.01
CA GLY A 70 -6.50 -10.83 -3.34
C GLY A 70 -7.95 -10.38 -3.37
N ILE A 71 -8.41 -9.77 -2.28
CA ILE A 71 -9.75 -9.19 -2.16
C ILE A 71 -9.80 -7.94 -3.05
N PRO A 72 -10.54 -7.96 -4.16
CA PRO A 72 -10.71 -6.78 -4.99
C PRO A 72 -11.61 -5.76 -4.28
N GLY A 73 -11.24 -4.47 -4.30
CA GLY A 73 -12.11 -3.39 -3.85
C GLY A 73 -12.27 -3.21 -2.33
N PHE A 74 -11.38 -3.77 -1.50
CA PHE A 74 -11.40 -3.53 -0.04
C PHE A 74 -11.30 -2.03 0.34
N TYR A 75 -10.73 -1.22 -0.56
CA TYR A 75 -10.54 0.23 -0.46
C TYR A 75 -11.76 1.05 -0.93
N LEU A 76 -12.89 0.41 -1.26
CA LEU A 76 -14.14 1.07 -1.65
C LEU A 76 -15.11 1.28 -0.47
N GLN A 77 -14.67 0.99 0.75
CA GLN A 77 -15.49 0.99 1.97
C GLN A 77 -15.63 2.36 2.62
#